data_AF-A0A166I995-F1
#
_entry.id   AF-A0A166I995-F1
#
_cell.length_a   1.000
_cell.length_b   1.000
_cell.length_c   1.000
_cell.angle_alpha   90.00
_cell.angle_beta   90.00
_cell.angle_gamma   90.00
#
_symmetry.space_group_name_H-M   'P 1'
#
loop_
_entity.id
_entity.type
_entity.pdbx_description
1 polymer ?
#
loop_
_entity_poly.entity_id
_entity_poly.type
_entity_poly.pdbx_seq_one_letter_code
_entity_poly.pdbx_strand_id
1 'polypeptide(L)'
;MSDSATVSPTEQEVVDIIRRIQQSQGVQTGIPKIHEFIKASRPAWVLSEKRLRDIRRKHNLVPSDSTTSLTSGTHVFTGPMKKLHLKYILGGDGPTVPFLEDIPAELCDINAPREATSKFISDLIELRDVDALKRWDSTCLFCARRAQALYSIPGVTLHVEPPTVLVTALPLCSMTNACARKAGTLMENAMMDPNGPIMKEASVYTMS
;
A
#
# COMPACT_ATOMS: atom_id res chain seq x y z
N MET A 1 -50.99 4.23 6.38
CA MET A 1 -49.52 4.36 6.45
C MET A 1 -48.97 3.52 5.32
N SER A 2 -48.43 4.15 4.28
CA SER A 2 -47.98 3.44 3.08
C SER A 2 -46.58 2.90 3.32
N ASP A 3 -46.43 1.57 3.35
CA ASP A 3 -45.13 0.92 3.40
C ASP A 3 -44.32 1.32 2.16
N SER A 4 -43.33 2.18 2.36
CA SER A 4 -42.37 2.51 1.31
C SER A 4 -41.52 1.27 1.06
N ALA A 5 -41.83 0.55 -0.02
CA ALA A 5 -41.08 -0.61 -0.45
C ALA A 5 -39.60 -0.25 -0.59
N THR A 6 -38.75 -0.98 0.11
CA THR A 6 -37.30 -0.85 0.00
C THR A 6 -36.84 -1.41 -1.35
N VAL A 7 -35.99 -0.66 -2.04
CA VAL A 7 -35.52 -0.99 -3.39
C VAL A 7 -34.00 -1.18 -3.35
N SER A 8 -33.50 -2.28 -3.91
CA SER A 8 -32.07 -2.45 -4.13
C SER A 8 -31.70 -1.83 -5.48
N PRO A 9 -30.82 -0.82 -5.54
CA PRO A 9 -30.42 -0.21 -6.80
C PRO A 9 -29.60 -1.19 -7.65
N THR A 10 -29.65 -1.02 -8.97
CA THR A 10 -28.74 -1.70 -9.90
C THR A 10 -27.31 -1.17 -9.75
N GLU A 11 -26.33 -1.94 -10.24
CA GLU A 11 -24.93 -1.52 -10.19
C GLU A 11 -24.70 -0.22 -10.98
N GLN A 12 -25.33 -0.07 -12.15
CA GLN A 12 -25.17 1.11 -13.00
C GLN A 12 -25.74 2.37 -12.35
N GLU A 13 -26.90 2.29 -11.68
CA GLU A 13 -27.48 3.40 -10.94
C GLU A 13 -26.56 3.89 -9.81
N VAL A 14 -25.86 2.95 -9.15
CA VAL A 14 -24.87 3.28 -8.11
C VAL A 14 -23.63 3.96 -8.73
N VAL A 15 -23.17 3.50 -9.90
CA VAL A 15 -22.06 4.17 -10.63
C VAL A 15 -22.43 5.60 -11.01
N ASP A 16 -23.62 5.79 -11.56
CA ASP A 16 -24.07 7.10 -12.05
C ASP A 16 -24.25 8.10 -10.90
N ILE A 17 -24.76 7.66 -9.74
CA ILE A 17 -24.89 8.54 -8.57
C ILE A 17 -23.52 8.88 -7.97
N ILE A 18 -22.57 7.93 -7.92
CA ILE A 18 -21.21 8.20 -7.43
C ILE A 18 -20.55 9.27 -8.31
N ARG A 19 -20.65 9.14 -9.64
CA ARG A 19 -20.11 10.14 -10.58
C ARG A 19 -20.74 11.51 -10.37
N ARG A 20 -22.06 11.58 -10.20
CA ARG A 20 -22.77 12.83 -9.95
C ARG A 20 -22.32 13.50 -8.65
N ILE A 21 -22.14 12.73 -7.57
CA ILE A 21 -21.65 13.24 -6.29
C ILE A 21 -20.21 13.76 -6.43
N GLN A 22 -19.35 13.02 -7.13
CA GLN A 22 -17.97 13.43 -7.37
C GLN A 22 -17.88 14.70 -8.24
N GLN A 23 -18.80 14.89 -9.19
CA GLN A 23 -18.88 16.12 -9.98
C GLN A 23 -19.31 17.33 -9.14
N SER A 24 -20.18 17.16 -8.15
CA SER A 24 -20.69 18.27 -7.33
C SER A 24 -19.84 18.57 -6.09
N GLN A 25 -19.25 17.55 -5.45
CA GLN A 25 -18.51 17.66 -4.20
C GLN A 25 -16.99 17.46 -4.36
N GLY A 26 -16.53 17.11 -5.57
CA GLY A 26 -15.14 16.82 -5.88
C GLY A 26 -14.82 15.33 -5.94
N VAL A 27 -13.87 14.98 -6.81
CA VAL A 27 -13.44 13.59 -7.08
C VAL A 27 -12.91 12.84 -5.85
N GLN A 28 -12.46 13.60 -4.84
CA GLN A 28 -11.90 13.12 -3.57
C GLN A 28 -12.95 12.74 -2.52
N THR A 29 -14.24 12.75 -2.85
CA THR A 29 -15.30 12.43 -1.88
C THR A 29 -15.16 10.99 -1.35
N GLY A 30 -15.05 10.83 -0.03
CA GLY A 30 -14.92 9.54 0.64
C GLY A 30 -16.20 8.71 0.66
N ILE A 31 -16.08 7.38 0.84
CA ILE A 31 -17.23 6.46 0.89
C ILE A 31 -18.29 6.86 1.94
N PRO A 32 -17.94 7.28 3.17
CA PRO A 32 -18.95 7.67 4.16
C PRO A 32 -19.83 8.85 3.71
N LYS A 33 -19.22 9.89 3.12
CA LYS A 33 -19.94 11.06 2.60
C LYS A 33 -20.82 10.70 1.41
N ILE A 34 -20.32 9.86 0.49
CA ILE A 34 -21.11 9.34 -0.63
C ILE A 34 -22.34 8.58 -0.10
N HIS A 35 -22.14 7.72 0.91
CA HIS A 35 -23.20 6.91 1.49
C HIS A 35 -24.27 7.76 2.19
N GLU A 36 -23.86 8.77 2.96
CA GLU A 36 -24.75 9.74 3.61
C GLU A 36 -25.59 10.51 2.57
N PHE A 37 -24.95 10.98 1.50
CA PHE A 37 -25.66 11.68 0.42
C PHE A 37 -26.68 10.78 -0.29
N ILE A 38 -26.34 9.52 -0.53
CA ILE A 38 -27.28 8.56 -1.14
C ILE A 38 -28.47 8.30 -0.21
N LYS A 39 -28.25 8.15 1.11
CA LYS A 39 -29.34 7.99 2.08
C LYS A 39 -30.27 9.20 2.11
N ALA A 40 -29.71 10.41 2.04
CA ALA A 40 -30.49 11.65 2.02
C ALA A 40 -31.29 11.82 0.71
N SER A 41 -30.70 11.49 -0.44
CA SER A 41 -31.31 11.70 -1.76
C SER A 41 -32.18 10.54 -2.25
N ARG A 42 -31.95 9.32 -1.77
CA ARG A 42 -32.64 8.07 -2.15
C ARG A 42 -32.93 7.22 -0.91
N PRO A 43 -33.81 7.65 0.01
CA PRO A 43 -34.05 6.94 1.27
C PRO A 43 -34.63 5.53 1.11
N ALA A 44 -35.27 5.23 -0.03
CA ALA A 44 -35.77 3.89 -0.33
C ALA A 44 -34.66 2.90 -0.72
N TRP A 45 -33.43 3.37 -1.00
CA TRP A 45 -32.33 2.50 -1.43
C TRP A 45 -31.69 1.76 -0.26
N VAL A 46 -31.57 0.44 -0.39
CA VAL A 46 -30.80 -0.39 0.54
C VAL A 46 -29.42 -0.64 -0.05
N LEU A 47 -28.43 0.10 0.45
CA LEU A 47 -27.06 0.04 -0.06
C LEU A 47 -26.06 0.10 1.11
N SER A 48 -25.13 -0.84 1.17
CA SER A 48 -24.07 -0.86 2.19
C SER A 48 -22.81 -0.15 1.72
N GLU A 49 -22.01 0.37 2.66
CA GLU A 49 -20.71 0.97 2.35
C GLU A 49 -19.75 -0.01 1.69
N LYS A 50 -19.83 -1.30 2.07
CA LYS A 50 -19.06 -2.37 1.44
C LYS A 50 -19.39 -2.45 -0.05
N ARG A 51 -20.68 -2.50 -0.40
CA ARG A 51 -21.12 -2.55 -1.81
C ARG A 51 -20.70 -1.30 -2.58
N LEU A 52 -20.78 -0.11 -1.96
CA LEU A 52 -20.28 1.13 -2.55
C LEU A 52 -18.78 1.08 -2.84
N ARG A 53 -17.98 0.57 -1.90
CA ARG A 53 -16.53 0.40 -2.05
C ARG A 53 -16.19 -0.56 -3.18
N ASP A 54 -16.90 -1.69 -3.25
CA ASP A 54 -16.69 -2.71 -4.28
C ASP A 54 -17.02 -2.17 -5.68
N ILE A 55 -18.15 -1.47 -5.84
CA ILE A 55 -18.56 -0.85 -7.10
C ILE A 55 -17.56 0.26 -7.51
N ARG A 56 -17.16 1.12 -6.57
CA ARG A 56 -16.19 2.20 -6.82
C ARG A 56 -14.85 1.65 -7.32
N ARG A 57 -14.37 0.55 -6.72
CA ARG A 57 -13.13 -0.14 -7.14
C ARG A 57 -13.30 -0.80 -8.50
N LYS A 58 -14.40 -1.54 -8.72
CA LYS A 58 -14.68 -2.26 -9.96
C LYS A 58 -14.75 -1.34 -11.18
N HIS A 59 -15.26 -0.12 -11.01
CA HIS A 59 -15.45 0.85 -12.09
C HIS A 59 -14.37 1.93 -12.15
N ASN A 60 -13.25 1.78 -11.43
CA ASN A 60 -12.15 2.75 -11.38
C ASN A 60 -12.62 4.18 -11.05
N LEU A 61 -13.63 4.32 -10.18
CA LEU A 61 -14.15 5.61 -9.71
C LEU A 61 -13.34 6.16 -8.51
N VAL A 62 -12.11 5.69 -8.35
CA VAL A 62 -11.13 6.23 -7.42
C VAL A 62 -10.50 7.43 -8.13
N PRO A 63 -10.38 8.60 -7.49
CA PRO A 63 -9.64 9.71 -8.08
C PRO A 63 -8.25 9.23 -8.48
N SER A 64 -7.97 9.30 -9.78
CA SER A 64 -6.70 8.90 -10.37
C SER A 64 -5.66 10.00 -10.15
N ASP A 65 -5.39 10.34 -8.89
CA ASP A 65 -4.27 11.19 -8.55
C ASP A 65 -3.02 10.32 -8.49
N SER A 66 -2.48 10.04 -9.68
CA SER A 66 -1.15 9.46 -9.90
C SER A 66 -0.02 10.45 -9.56
N THR A 67 -0.31 11.48 -8.77
CA THR A 67 0.70 12.18 -7.97
C THR A 67 0.36 11.90 -6.51
N THR A 68 0.58 10.66 -6.09
CA THR A 68 0.41 10.26 -4.69
C THR A 68 1.57 10.88 -3.91
N SER A 69 1.48 12.18 -3.59
CA SER A 69 2.12 12.69 -2.39
C SER A 69 1.60 11.82 -1.25
N LEU A 70 2.51 11.12 -0.57
CA LEU A 70 2.26 10.32 0.62
C LEU A 70 1.61 11.18 1.71
N THR A 71 0.29 11.38 1.64
CA THR A 71 -0.51 12.04 2.67
C THR A 71 -1.53 11.06 3.23
N SER A 72 -1.05 9.91 3.70
CA SER A 72 -1.84 9.04 4.56
C SER A 72 -1.71 9.53 6.00
N GLY A 73 -2.59 10.45 6.41
CA GLY A 73 -2.89 10.74 7.83
C GLY A 73 -1.92 11.65 8.58
N THR A 74 -2.24 12.96 8.59
CA THR A 74 -1.97 13.93 9.68
C THR A 74 -0.53 14.11 10.19
N HIS A 75 0.44 14.17 9.29
CA HIS A 75 1.63 15.01 9.52
C HIS A 75 2.06 15.61 8.19
N VAL A 76 1.85 16.93 8.02
CA VAL A 76 2.33 17.63 6.82
C VAL A 76 3.78 18.00 7.09
N PHE A 77 4.68 17.24 6.50
CA PHE A 77 6.12 17.55 6.53
C PHE A 77 6.36 18.79 5.67
N THR A 78 6.78 19.90 6.30
CA THR A 78 7.08 21.17 5.61
C THR A 78 8.59 21.44 5.51
N GLY A 79 9.40 20.50 5.99
CA GLY A 79 10.85 20.62 6.04
C GLY A 79 11.57 20.24 4.75
N PRO A 80 12.92 20.30 4.77
CA PRO A 80 13.75 19.85 3.66
C PRO A 80 13.53 18.35 3.39
N MET A 81 13.58 17.97 2.11
CA MET A 81 13.48 16.58 1.66
C MET A 81 14.88 16.03 1.33
N LYS A 82 15.12 14.76 1.64
CA LYS A 82 16.28 13.97 1.20
C LYS A 82 15.85 12.95 0.14
N LYS A 83 16.82 12.42 -0.60
CA LYS A 83 16.60 11.33 -1.55
C LYS A 83 16.78 9.97 -0.86
N LEU A 84 15.69 9.24 -0.73
CA LEU A 84 15.61 7.89 -0.18
C LEU A 84 15.89 6.85 -1.27
N HIS A 85 16.85 5.98 -1.01
CA HIS A 85 17.14 4.83 -1.85
C HIS A 85 16.30 3.63 -1.37
N LEU A 86 15.24 3.31 -2.11
CA LEU A 86 14.39 2.15 -1.82
C LEU A 86 14.73 1.02 -2.79
N LYS A 87 15.23 -0.10 -2.26
CA LYS A 87 15.72 -1.23 -3.06
C LYS A 87 14.91 -2.47 -2.76
N TYR A 88 14.22 -3.02 -3.76
CA TYR A 88 13.52 -4.30 -3.64
C TYR A 88 14.42 -5.44 -4.04
N ILE A 89 14.64 -6.43 -3.17
CA ILE A 89 15.26 -7.72 -3.52
C ILE A 89 14.14 -8.75 -3.69
N LEU A 90 13.96 -9.23 -4.91
CA LEU A 90 12.85 -10.10 -5.27
C LEU A 90 13.26 -11.58 -5.20
N GLY A 91 12.83 -12.31 -4.17
CA GLY A 91 13.04 -13.77 -4.10
C GLY A 91 14.42 -14.23 -3.58
N GLY A 92 14.93 -13.63 -2.49
CA GLY A 92 16.20 -14.03 -1.88
C GLY A 92 17.38 -13.42 -2.64
N ASP A 93 17.92 -14.13 -3.63
CA ASP A 93 19.05 -13.68 -4.47
C ASP A 93 18.61 -13.14 -5.84
N GLY A 94 17.31 -12.87 -6.01
CA GLY A 94 16.79 -12.43 -7.30
C GLY A 94 17.07 -10.96 -7.60
N PRO A 95 16.49 -10.44 -8.69
CA PRO A 95 16.83 -9.12 -9.20
C PRO A 95 16.50 -8.02 -8.19
N THR A 96 17.36 -7.00 -8.16
CA THR A 96 17.10 -5.78 -7.40
C THR A 96 16.30 -4.78 -8.24
N VAL A 97 15.19 -4.27 -7.72
CA VAL A 97 14.41 -3.20 -8.35
C VAL A 97 14.60 -1.91 -7.54
N PRO A 98 15.38 -0.94 -8.04
CA PRO A 98 15.60 0.31 -7.34
C PRO A 98 14.50 1.34 -7.59
N PHE A 99 14.22 2.13 -6.56
CA PHE A 99 13.39 3.32 -6.56
C PHE A 99 14.13 4.44 -5.85
N LEU A 100 13.92 5.67 -6.32
CA LEU A 100 14.48 6.88 -5.73
C LEU A 100 13.31 7.77 -5.32
N GLU A 101 13.12 7.94 -4.01
CA GLU A 101 11.96 8.61 -3.43
C GLU A 101 12.38 9.85 -2.67
N ASP A 102 11.43 10.73 -2.40
CA ASP A 102 11.62 11.84 -1.48
C ASP A 102 11.20 11.42 -0.07
N ILE A 103 12.04 11.71 0.92
CA ILE A 103 11.74 11.52 2.34
C ILE A 103 11.98 12.82 3.11
N PRO A 104 11.10 13.22 4.05
CA PRO A 104 11.37 14.34 4.93
C PRO A 104 12.65 14.12 5.74
N ALA A 105 13.55 15.11 5.76
CA ALA A 105 14.83 15.00 6.46
C ALA A 105 14.67 14.72 7.96
N GLU A 106 13.56 15.18 8.56
CA GLU A 106 13.24 14.91 9.97
C GLU A 106 12.97 13.43 10.27
N LEU A 107 12.53 12.63 9.29
CA LEU A 107 12.37 11.18 9.43
C LEU A 107 13.69 10.41 9.29
N CYS A 108 14.73 11.09 8.82
CA CYS A 108 16.10 10.58 8.73
C CYS A 108 16.92 10.83 9.99
N ASP A 109 16.41 11.55 10.99
CA ASP A 109 17.12 11.76 12.25
C ASP A 109 17.21 10.44 13.04
N ILE A 110 18.31 10.23 13.76
CA ILE A 110 18.48 9.05 14.63
C ILE A 110 17.43 8.99 15.75
N ASN A 111 16.89 10.15 16.15
CA ASN A 111 15.86 10.30 17.17
C ASN A 111 14.47 10.56 16.56
N ALA A 112 14.29 10.35 15.25
CA ALA A 112 13.00 10.52 14.60
C ALA A 112 11.92 9.66 15.27
N PRO A 113 10.67 10.14 15.41
CA PRO A 113 9.59 9.37 16.01
C PRO A 113 9.35 8.05 15.27
N ARG A 114 9.61 6.93 15.94
CA ARG A 114 9.52 5.58 15.33
C ARG A 114 8.18 5.31 14.67
N GLU A 115 7.08 5.74 15.28
CA GLU A 115 5.73 5.55 14.74
C GLU A 115 5.54 6.28 13.41
N ALA A 116 5.92 7.56 13.35
CA ALA A 116 5.82 8.37 12.13
C ALA A 116 6.69 7.82 10.99
N THR A 117 7.94 7.47 11.31
CA THR A 117 8.86 6.84 10.35
C THR A 117 8.32 5.50 9.86
N SER A 118 7.90 4.62 10.77
CA SER A 118 7.39 3.29 10.39
C SER A 118 6.16 3.40 9.50
N LYS A 119 5.26 4.33 9.83
CA LYS A 119 4.06 4.60 9.03
C LYS A 119 4.41 5.10 7.63
N PHE A 120 5.27 6.11 7.51
CA PHE A 120 5.70 6.64 6.21
C PHE A 120 6.31 5.55 5.33
N ILE A 121 7.22 4.75 5.89
CA ILE A 121 7.89 3.66 5.16
C ILE A 121 6.90 2.57 4.76
N SER A 122 5.94 2.21 5.63
CA SER A 122 4.91 1.22 5.29
C SER A 122 4.02 1.69 4.14
N ASP A 123 3.54 2.94 4.20
CA ASP A 123 2.72 3.53 3.14
C ASP A 123 3.49 3.58 1.80
N LEU A 124 4.80 3.90 1.85
CA LEU A 124 5.67 3.92 0.67
C LEU A 124 5.88 2.52 0.07
N ILE A 125 6.09 1.50 0.90
CA ILE A 125 6.26 0.11 0.46
C ILE A 125 4.97 -0.42 -0.16
N GLU A 126 3.81 -0.19 0.46
CA GLU A 126 2.51 -0.59 -0.11
C GLU A 126 2.29 0.01 -1.51
N LEU A 127 2.67 1.29 -1.69
CA LEU A 127 2.61 1.94 -2.99
C LEU A 127 3.56 1.28 -4.01
N ARG A 128 4.80 1.00 -3.62
CA ARG A 128 5.85 0.48 -4.52
C ARG A 128 5.79 -1.01 -4.76
N ASP A 129 5.13 -1.78 -3.91
CA ASP A 129 4.89 -3.22 -4.11
C ASP A 129 4.16 -3.47 -5.44
N VAL A 130 3.17 -2.64 -5.76
CA VAL A 130 2.41 -2.73 -7.01
C VAL A 130 3.30 -2.47 -8.22
N ASP A 131 4.18 -1.47 -8.13
CA ASP A 131 5.10 -1.11 -9.21
C ASP A 131 6.21 -2.15 -9.39
N ALA A 132 6.77 -2.64 -8.28
CA ALA A 132 7.78 -3.71 -8.28
C ALA A 132 7.22 -4.99 -8.92
N LEU A 133 5.99 -5.38 -8.57
CA LEU A 133 5.33 -6.54 -9.15
C LEU A 133 5.05 -6.37 -10.66
N LYS A 134 4.70 -5.16 -11.12
CA LYS A 134 4.50 -4.91 -12.57
C LYS A 134 5.79 -4.99 -13.36
N ARG A 135 6.90 -4.50 -12.79
CA ARG A 135 8.22 -4.53 -13.44
C ARG A 135 8.80 -5.95 -13.52
N TRP A 136 8.31 -6.87 -12.68
CA TRP A 136 8.80 -8.24 -12.62
C TRP A 136 7.67 -9.25 -12.78
N ASP A 137 7.49 -9.74 -14.02
CA ASP A 137 6.53 -10.80 -14.33
C ASP A 137 6.95 -12.09 -13.64
N SER A 138 6.37 -12.32 -12.47
CA SER A 138 6.79 -13.36 -11.53
C SER A 138 5.67 -14.32 -11.23
N THR A 139 6.07 -15.51 -10.83
CA THR A 139 5.17 -16.54 -10.33
C THR A 139 5.33 -16.67 -8.83
N CYS A 140 4.24 -17.02 -8.16
CA CYS A 140 4.21 -17.34 -6.76
C CYS A 140 5.25 -18.43 -6.44
N LEU A 141 6.16 -18.13 -5.51
CA LEU A 141 7.27 -19.03 -5.15
C LEU A 141 6.78 -20.43 -4.71
N PHE A 142 5.61 -20.51 -4.09
CA PHE A 142 5.10 -21.76 -3.49
C PHE A 142 4.13 -22.58 -4.35
N CYS A 143 3.54 -22.01 -5.41
CA CYS A 143 2.54 -22.72 -6.21
C CYS A 143 2.60 -22.45 -7.71
N ALA A 144 3.62 -21.72 -8.18
CA ALA A 144 3.88 -21.38 -9.58
C ALA A 144 2.78 -20.62 -10.34
N ARG A 145 1.63 -20.31 -9.71
CA ARG A 145 0.62 -19.42 -10.29
C ARG A 145 1.15 -17.99 -10.42
N ARG A 146 0.62 -17.22 -11.36
CA ARG A 146 0.96 -15.79 -11.53
C ARG A 146 0.89 -15.05 -10.19
N ALA A 147 1.93 -14.29 -9.87
CA ALA A 147 1.95 -13.48 -8.66
C ALA A 147 1.00 -12.28 -8.79
N GLN A 148 0.31 -11.96 -7.69
CA GLN A 148 -0.64 -10.86 -7.57
C GLN A 148 -0.32 -9.94 -6.40
N ALA A 149 0.61 -10.33 -5.53
CA ALA A 149 1.06 -9.56 -4.38
C ALA A 149 2.53 -9.88 -4.06
N LEU A 150 3.15 -9.00 -3.28
CA LEU A 150 4.45 -9.23 -2.66
C LEU A 150 4.25 -9.37 -1.15
N TYR A 151 4.96 -10.33 -0.54
CA TYR A 151 5.16 -10.36 0.90
C TYR A 151 6.49 -9.68 1.19
N SER A 152 6.43 -8.46 1.71
CA SER A 152 7.56 -7.55 1.82
C SER A 152 7.99 -7.35 3.28
N ILE A 153 9.29 -7.45 3.55
CA ILE A 153 9.90 -7.11 4.84
C ILE A 153 10.97 -6.02 4.63
N PRO A 154 10.81 -4.83 5.23
CA PRO A 154 11.82 -3.78 5.14
C PRO A 154 12.91 -3.90 6.20
N GLY A 155 14.15 -3.72 5.77
CA GLY A 155 15.28 -3.25 6.57
C GLY A 155 15.48 -1.75 6.33
N VAL A 156 15.58 -0.97 7.40
CA VAL A 156 15.48 0.50 7.34
C VAL A 156 16.72 1.14 7.95
N THR A 157 17.42 1.98 7.16
CA THR A 157 18.64 2.69 7.57
C THR A 157 18.57 4.14 7.10
N LEU A 158 17.78 4.97 7.79
CA LEU A 158 17.47 6.34 7.35
C LEU A 158 18.46 7.40 7.86
N HIS A 159 19.23 7.10 8.91
CA HIS A 159 20.20 8.05 9.50
C HIS A 159 21.55 8.07 8.77
N VAL A 160 21.80 7.08 7.90
CA VAL A 160 22.98 7.01 7.05
C VAL A 160 22.72 7.77 5.75
N GLU A 161 23.76 8.32 5.12
CA GLU A 161 23.67 8.99 3.83
C GLU A 161 24.24 8.10 2.70
N PRO A 162 23.48 7.79 1.63
CA PRO A 162 22.07 8.17 1.45
C PRO A 162 21.13 7.34 2.33
N PRO A 163 20.01 7.91 2.80
CA PRO A 163 19.01 7.17 3.55
C PRO A 163 18.51 6.02 2.68
N THR A 164 18.48 4.81 3.24
CA THR A 164 18.24 3.59 2.46
C THR A 164 17.21 2.69 3.13
N VAL A 165 16.34 2.10 2.33
CA VAL A 165 15.41 1.04 2.73
C VAL A 165 15.61 -0.15 1.80
N LEU A 166 15.93 -1.30 2.38
CA LEU A 166 16.04 -2.56 1.68
C LEU A 166 14.78 -3.39 1.91
N VAL A 167 14.04 -3.70 0.86
CA VAL A 167 12.81 -4.50 0.96
C VAL A 167 13.08 -5.89 0.42
N THR A 168 13.11 -6.89 1.30
CA THR A 168 13.09 -8.28 0.86
C THR A 168 11.65 -8.66 0.55
N ALA A 169 11.36 -9.04 -0.70
CA ALA A 169 10.01 -9.31 -1.14
C ALA A 169 9.88 -10.68 -1.80
N LEU A 170 8.84 -11.43 -1.43
CA LEU A 170 8.49 -12.72 -2.01
C LEU A 170 7.23 -12.61 -2.87
N PRO A 171 7.26 -13.02 -4.15
CA PRO A 171 6.08 -13.00 -5.01
C PRO A 171 5.07 -14.06 -4.58
N LEU A 172 3.81 -13.65 -4.43
CA LEU A 172 2.72 -14.50 -3.98
C LEU A 172 1.51 -14.42 -4.90
N CYS A 173 0.79 -15.54 -5.02
CA CYS A 173 -0.49 -15.57 -5.74
C CYS A 173 -1.62 -14.87 -4.96
N SER A 174 -1.51 -14.72 -3.63
CA SER A 174 -2.43 -13.96 -2.78
C SER A 174 -1.86 -13.83 -1.36
N MET A 175 -2.22 -12.75 -0.66
CA MET A 175 -1.86 -12.49 0.74
C MET A 175 -2.72 -13.24 1.77
N THR A 176 -3.80 -13.91 1.36
CA THR A 176 -4.79 -14.49 2.30
C THR A 176 -4.77 -16.01 2.37
N ASN A 177 -3.88 -16.68 1.63
CA ASN A 177 -3.89 -18.13 1.49
C ASN A 177 -2.68 -18.81 2.14
N ALA A 178 -2.55 -20.13 1.93
CA ALA A 178 -1.44 -20.91 2.48
C ALA A 178 -0.05 -20.47 2.00
N CYS A 179 0.07 -19.85 0.82
CA CYS A 179 1.34 -19.33 0.32
C CYS A 179 1.83 -18.15 1.15
N ALA A 180 0.92 -17.26 1.59
CA ALA A 180 1.28 -16.15 2.48
C ALA A 180 1.81 -16.62 3.83
N ARG A 181 1.19 -17.65 4.42
CA ARG A 181 1.69 -18.26 5.66
C ARG A 181 3.09 -18.87 5.48
N LYS A 182 3.31 -19.59 4.38
CA LYS A 182 4.63 -20.16 4.04
C LYS A 182 5.68 -19.07 3.83
N ALA A 183 5.34 -17.96 3.17
CA ALA A 183 6.21 -16.80 3.03
C ALA A 183 6.58 -16.21 4.40
N GLY A 184 5.60 -16.02 5.28
CA GLY A 184 5.83 -15.54 6.64
C GLY A 184 6.83 -16.41 7.40
N THR A 185 6.61 -17.72 7.44
CA THR A 185 7.53 -18.67 8.08
C THR A 185 8.92 -18.66 7.43
N LEU A 186 9.01 -18.63 6.10
CA LEU A 186 10.28 -18.60 5.39
C LEU A 186 11.10 -17.35 5.76
N MET A 187 10.44 -16.19 5.79
CA MET A 187 11.08 -14.93 6.14
C MET A 187 11.46 -14.83 7.62
N GLU A 188 10.58 -15.27 8.52
CA GLU A 188 10.87 -15.33 9.96
C GLU A 188 12.11 -16.20 10.22
N ASN A 189 12.20 -17.36 9.59
CA ASN A 189 13.38 -18.22 9.68
C ASN A 189 14.63 -17.53 9.11
N ALA A 190 14.51 -16.83 7.97
CA ALA A 190 15.63 -16.12 7.35
C ALA A 190 16.14 -14.94 8.19
N MET A 191 15.26 -14.25 8.93
CA MET A 191 15.65 -13.19 9.86
C MET A 191 16.41 -13.72 11.07
N MET A 192 16.17 -14.98 11.45
CA MET A 192 16.87 -15.64 12.55
C MET A 192 18.17 -16.31 12.11
N ASP A 193 18.47 -16.34 10.80
CA ASP A 193 19.71 -16.90 10.26
C ASP A 193 20.86 -15.89 10.43
N PRO A 194 21.88 -16.17 11.25
CA PRO A 194 23.03 -15.30 11.44
C PRO A 194 23.84 -15.06 10.14
N ASN A 195 23.69 -15.93 9.13
CA ASN A 195 24.33 -15.78 7.81
C ASN A 195 23.38 -15.25 6.73
N GLY A 196 22.15 -14.88 7.10
CA GLY A 196 21.13 -14.41 6.17
C GLY A 196 21.55 -13.12 5.45
N PRO A 197 20.99 -12.85 4.26
CA PRO A 197 21.34 -11.67 3.45
C PRO A 197 21.12 -10.34 4.21
N ILE A 198 20.15 -10.31 5.14
CA ILE A 198 19.88 -9.16 6.01
C ILE A 198 21.05 -8.89 6.98
N MET A 199 21.68 -9.94 7.51
CA MET A 199 22.81 -9.83 8.45
C MET A 199 24.15 -9.55 7.76
N LYS A 200 24.30 -9.94 6.48
CA LYS A 200 25.50 -9.64 5.68
C LYS A 200 25.67 -8.16 5.40
N GLU A 201 24.57 -7.42 5.24
CA GLU A 201 24.66 -5.96 5.18
C GLU A 201 24.87 -5.36 6.58
N ALA A 202 24.30 -5.95 7.64
CA ALA A 202 24.46 -5.47 9.02
C ALA A 202 25.95 -5.37 9.47
N SER A 203 26.83 -6.24 8.98
CA SER A 203 28.27 -6.23 9.31
C SER A 203 29.05 -5.07 8.69
N VAL A 204 28.50 -4.37 7.69
CA VAL A 204 29.06 -3.12 7.18
C VAL A 204 28.96 -2.00 8.24
N TYR A 205 28.08 -2.15 9.23
CA TYR A 205 27.71 -1.09 10.18
C TYR A 205 28.32 -1.23 11.59
N THR A 206 29.14 -2.25 11.87
CA THR A 206 29.88 -2.37 13.14
C THR A 206 31.28 -1.76 13.09
N MET A 207 31.67 -1.13 11.97
CA MET A 207 33.01 -0.54 11.77
C MET A 207 33.04 1.00 11.67
N SER A 208 31.97 1.69 12.07
CA SER A 208 31.90 3.17 12.11
C SER A 208 31.60 3.68 13.50
#